data_AF-A0A3L9DNG1-F1
#
_entry.id   AF-A0A3L9DNG1-F1
#
_cell.length_a   1.000
_cell.length_b   1.000
_cell.length_c   1.000
_cell.angle_alpha   90.00
_cell.angle_beta   90.00
_cell.angle_gamma   90.00
#
_symmetry.space_group_name_H-M   'P 1'
#
loop_
_entity.id
_entity.type
_entity.pdbx_description
1 polymer ?
#
loop_
_entity_poly.entity_id
_entity_poly.type
_entity_poly.pdbx_seq_one_letter_code
_entity_poly.pdbx_strand_id
1 'polypeptide(L)' 'MQNYYTPKSKHLTLTERRMIERWLQEGLSNREIARRLAKAPQTIHNEVKRGQVRQ' A
#
# COMPACT_ATOMS: atom_id res chain seq x y z
N MET A 1 7.53 12.93 14.34
CA MET A 1 6.59 11.92 13.80
C MET A 1 6.33 12.30 12.34
N GLN A 2 6.55 11.40 11.37
CA GLN A 2 6.29 11.72 9.96
C GLN A 2 4.77 11.78 9.75
N ASN A 3 4.23 12.99 9.64
CA ASN A 3 2.82 13.22 9.35
C ASN A 3 2.59 12.97 7.85
N TYR A 4 2.31 11.72 7.50
CA TYR A 4 1.79 11.35 6.19
C TYR A 4 0.34 11.87 6.09
N TYR A 5 0.17 13.18 5.89
CA TYR A 5 -1.12 13.77 5.60
C TYR A 5 -1.52 13.37 4.18
N THR A 6 -2.21 12.23 4.06
CA THR A 6 -2.83 11.82 2.80
C THR A 6 -4.30 12.26 2.82
N PRO A 7 -4.77 13.03 1.82
CA PRO A 7 -6.17 13.44 1.75
C PRO A 7 -7.08 12.21 1.78
N LYS A 8 -8.06 12.28 2.68
CA LYS A 8 -8.95 11.20 3.13
C LYS A 8 -9.99 10.82 2.07
N SER A 9 -9.63 10.53 0.81
CA SER A 9 -10.60 10.00 -0.17
C SER A 9 -10.07 9.45 -1.51
N LYS A 10 -8.75 9.31 -1.75
CA LYS A 10 -8.29 8.63 -2.97
C LYS A 10 -8.04 7.15 -2.68
N HIS A 11 -9.05 6.33 -3.01
CA HIS A 11 -8.91 4.87 -3.11
C HIS A 11 -7.69 4.52 -3.96
N LEU A 12 -6.99 3.44 -3.61
CA LEU A 12 -5.91 2.91 -4.43
C LEU A 12 -6.49 2.54 -5.80
N THR A 13 -5.87 3.06 -6.84
CA THR A 13 -6.15 2.69 -8.22
C THR A 13 -5.78 1.22 -8.45
N LEU A 14 -6.38 0.59 -9.46
CA LEU A 14 -6.07 -0.79 -9.83
C LEU A 14 -4.57 -0.98 -10.11
N THR A 15 -3.93 0.04 -10.70
CA THR A 15 -2.50 0.04 -10.97
C THR A 15 -1.67 0.01 -9.69
N GLU A 16 -2.02 0.84 -8.70
CA GLU A 16 -1.34 0.83 -7.40
C GLU A 16 -1.52 -0.53 -6.70
N ARG A 17 -2.71 -1.15 -6.76
CA ARG A 17 -2.92 -2.49 -6.20
C ARG A 17 -2.04 -3.56 -6.83
N ARG A 18 -1.90 -3.57 -8.17
CA ARG A 18 -1.00 -4.50 -8.87
C ARG A 18 0.47 -4.28 -8.51
N MET A 19 0.88 -3.03 -8.28
CA MET A 19 2.23 -2.73 -7.81
C MET A 19 2.46 -3.29 -6.39
N ILE A 20 1.48 -3.15 -5.51
CA ILE A 20 1.54 -3.70 -4.15
C ILE A 20 1.66 -5.24 -4.19
N GLU A 21 0.85 -5.93 -5.00
CA GLU A 21 0.93 -7.38 -5.20
C GLU A 21 2.31 -7.83 -5.67
N ARG A 22 2.83 -7.18 -6.72
CA ARG A 22 4.16 -7.50 -7.25
C ARG A 22 5.25 -7.32 -6.21
N TRP A 23 5.23 -6.21 -5.48
CA TRP A 23 6.25 -5.94 -4.46
C TRP A 23 6.15 -6.86 -3.24
N LEU A 24 4.95 -7.29 -2.87
CA LEU A 24 4.78 -8.30 -1.82
C LEU A 24 5.35 -9.65 -2.25
N GLN A 25 5.12 -10.07 -3.50
CA GLN A 25 5.75 -11.27 -4.07
C GLN A 25 7.28 -11.16 -4.13
N GLU A 26 7.81 -9.95 -4.39
CA GLU A 26 9.24 -9.66 -4.33
C GLU A 26 9.80 -9.62 -2.88
N GLY A 27 8.95 -9.82 -1.85
CA GLY A 27 9.36 -9.87 -0.44
C GLY A 27 9.54 -8.50 0.22
N LEU A 28 9.03 -7.42 -0.38
CA LEU A 28 9.13 -6.08 0.18
C LEU A 28 8.17 -5.88 1.36
N SER A 29 8.62 -5.11 2.35
CA SER A 29 7.77 -4.78 3.50
C SER A 29 6.66 -3.79 3.11
N ASN A 30 5.51 -3.89 3.78
CA ASN A 30 4.40 -2.95 3.62
C ASN A 30 4.81 -1.47 3.81
N ARG A 31 5.81 -1.20 4.67
CA ARG A 31 6.34 0.15 4.89
C ARG A 31 7.15 0.65 3.70
N GLU A 32 7.91 -0.22 3.05
CA GLU A 32 8.68 0.12 1.86
C GLU A 32 7.77 0.45 0.69
N ILE A 33 6.75 -0.38 0.49
CA ILE A 33 5.71 -0.18 -0.53
C ILE A 33 4.97 1.14 -0.30
N ALA A 34 4.62 1.42 0.96
CA ALA A 34 3.97 2.67 1.35
C ALA A 34 4.83 3.91 1.07
N ARG A 35 6.15 3.83 1.36
CA ARG A 35 7.11 4.90 1.02
C ARG A 35 7.17 5.15 -0.49
N ARG A 36 7.21 4.09 -1.30
CA ARG A 36 7.25 4.19 -2.77
C ARG A 36 5.98 4.81 -3.36
N LEU A 37 4.82 4.47 -2.80
CA LEU A 37 3.53 5.00 -3.24
C LEU A 37 3.19 6.37 -2.61
N ALA A 38 4.06 6.89 -1.73
CA ALA A 38 3.77 8.06 -0.90
C ALA A 38 2.42 7.93 -0.15
N LYS A 39 2.12 6.73 0.34
CA LYS A 39 0.90 6.40 1.09
C LYS A 39 1.23 6.08 2.54
N ALA A 40 0.20 6.10 3.39
CA ALA A 40 0.33 5.58 4.73
C ALA A 40 0.52 4.04 4.69
N PRO A 41 1.41 3.48 5.52
CA PRO A 41 1.58 2.02 5.61
C PRO A 41 0.30 1.29 6.03
N GLN A 42 -0.60 1.98 6.73
CA GLN A 42 -1.90 1.45 7.12
C GLN A 42 -2.82 1.21 5.92
N THR A 43 -2.70 1.99 4.84
CA THR A 43 -3.48 1.79 3.62
C THR A 43 -3.12 0.46 2.95
N ILE A 44 -1.82 0.14 2.90
CA ILE A 44 -1.33 -1.12 2.34
C ILE A 44 -1.76 -2.31 3.21
N HIS A 45 -1.62 -2.18 4.53
CA HIS A 45 -2.08 -3.21 5.46
C HIS A 45 -3.57 -3.51 5.31
N ASN A 46 -4.40 -2.47 5.16
CA ASN A 46 -5.83 -2.63 4.96
C ASN A 46 -6.16 -3.35 3.64
N GLU A 47 -5.42 -3.13 2.56
CA GLU A 47 -5.65 -3.84 1.30
C GLU A 47 -5.23 -5.31 1.36
N VAL A 48 -4.08 -5.60 1.97
CA VAL A 48 -3.65 -6.98 2.22
C VAL A 48 -4.68 -7.70 3.10
N LYS A 49 -5.14 -7.06 4.18
CA LYS A 49 -6.17 -7.61 5.08
C LYS A 49 -7.53 -7.80 4.41
N ARG A 50 -7.90 -6.96 3.45
CA ARG A 50 -9.13 -7.09 2.65
C ARG A 50 -9.06 -8.24 1.64
N GLY A 51 -7.91 -8.89 1.48
CA GLY A 51 -7.71 -9.98 0.53
C GLY A 51 -7.70 -9.53 -0.93
N GLN A 52 -7.62 -8.22 -1.19
CA GLN A 52 -7.46 -7.68 -2.55
C GLN A 52 -6.04 -7.83 -3.07
N VAL A 53 -5.10 -8.13 -2.17
CA VAL A 53 -3.70 -8.35 -2.46
C VAL A 53 -3.26 -9.60 -1.70
N ARG A 54 -2.77 -10.62 -2.42
CA ARG A 54 -2.27 -11.87 -1.83
C ARG A 54 -0.80 -11.70 -1.44
N GLN A 55 -0.47 -12.17 -0.23
CA GLN A 55 0.92 -12.27 0.25
C GLN A 55 1.70 -13.31 -0.55
#